data_AF-A0A0G1SKZ3-F1
#
_entry.id   AF-A0A0G1SKZ3-F1
#
_cell.length_a   1.000
_cell.length_b   1.000
_cell.length_c   1.000
_cell.angle_alpha   90.00
_cell.angle_beta   90.00
_cell.angle_gamma   90.00
#
_symmetry.space_group_name_H-M   'P 1'
#
loop_
_entity.id
_entity.type
_entity.pdbx_description
1 polymer ?
#
loop_
_entity_poly.entity_id
_entity_poly.type
_entity_poly.pdbx_seq_one_letter_code
_entity_poly.pdbx_strand_id
1 'polypeptide(L)'
;MAKRFYPKFDFNEQFAAFVGMVYRSAFDPRAAARDFQDNMFDYLAFLKKLPEHTLKLLEKFEKGDIGVKINIEEFIEVKEEIDRQNDVRILAGLTAITLLTSALVMNIEEARIFGISLGRIGLLIGFVLIIWLFNLVRKNK
;
A
#
# COMPACT_ATOMS: atom_id res chain seq x y z
N MET A 1 -18.04 -11.69 -19.91
CA MET A 1 -18.73 -12.52 -20.94
C MET A 1 -17.74 -13.19 -21.91
N ALA A 2 -16.53 -13.60 -21.47
CA ALA A 2 -15.48 -14.16 -22.35
C ALA A 2 -15.06 -15.61 -22.03
N LYS A 3 -15.73 -16.28 -21.08
CA LYS A 3 -15.40 -17.66 -20.65
C LYS A 3 -16.16 -18.76 -21.41
N ARG A 4 -16.85 -18.43 -22.51
CA ARG A 4 -17.82 -19.34 -23.15
C ARG A 4 -17.42 -19.89 -24.52
N PHE A 5 -16.26 -19.53 -25.07
CA PHE A 5 -15.94 -19.87 -26.47
C PHE A 5 -14.91 -21.00 -26.69
N TYR A 6 -13.99 -21.32 -25.77
CA TYR A 6 -13.05 -22.44 -25.98
C TYR A 6 -12.59 -23.09 -24.66
N PRO A 7 -13.26 -24.14 -24.15
CA PRO A 7 -12.87 -24.81 -22.90
C PRO A 7 -11.65 -25.75 -23.02
N LYS A 8 -11.00 -25.82 -24.19
CA LYS A 8 -9.83 -26.69 -24.44
C LYS A 8 -8.59 -25.96 -24.97
N PHE A 9 -8.58 -24.63 -24.99
CA PHE A 9 -7.39 -23.88 -25.41
C PHE A 9 -6.51 -23.63 -24.20
N ASP A 10 -5.54 -24.53 -23.97
CA ASP A 10 -4.51 -24.33 -22.95
C ASP A 10 -3.42 -23.41 -23.52
N PHE A 11 -3.52 -22.11 -23.20
CA PHE A 11 -2.53 -21.10 -23.60
C PHE A 11 -1.13 -21.42 -23.05
N ASN A 12 -1.04 -22.11 -21.90
CA ASN A 12 0.23 -22.39 -21.25
C ASN A 12 1.04 -23.45 -21.99
N GLU A 13 0.37 -24.44 -22.59
CA GLU A 13 1.04 -25.55 -23.28
C GLU A 13 1.74 -25.08 -24.57
N GLN A 14 1.12 -24.17 -25.32
CA GLN A 14 1.73 -23.56 -26.51
C GLN A 14 2.82 -22.54 -26.15
N PHE A 15 2.64 -21.80 -25.05
CA PHE A 15 3.64 -20.84 -24.59
C PHE A 15 4.90 -21.54 -24.05
N ALA A 16 4.75 -22.70 -23.40
CA ALA A 16 5.87 -23.49 -22.88
C ALA A 16 6.83 -23.95 -23.99
N ALA A 17 6.30 -24.35 -25.15
CA ALA A 17 7.12 -24.74 -26.30
C ALA A 17 7.94 -23.55 -26.86
N PHE A 18 7.32 -22.37 -26.96
CA PHE A 18 8.01 -21.15 -27.40
C PHE A 18 9.09 -20.72 -26.40
N VAL A 19 8.77 -20.69 -25.11
CA VAL A 19 9.72 -20.36 -24.04
C VAL A 19 10.87 -21.35 -24.02
N GLY A 20 10.62 -22.65 -24.19
CA GLY A 20 11.66 -23.68 -24.24
C GLY A 20 12.63 -23.53 -25.43
N MET A 21 12.13 -23.12 -26.60
CA MET A 21 12.98 -22.81 -27.76
C MET A 21 13.83 -21.56 -27.54
N VAL A 22 13.25 -20.51 -26.96
CA VAL A 22 13.97 -19.27 -26.63
C VAL A 22 15.03 -19.52 -25.56
N TYR A 23 14.73 -20.33 -24.54
CA TYR A 23 15.68 -20.68 -23.49
C TYR A 23 16.88 -21.46 -24.04
N ARG A 24 16.66 -22.42 -24.95
CA ARG A 24 17.76 -23.16 -25.59
C ARG A 24 18.61 -22.28 -26.51
N SER A 25 18.00 -21.33 -27.21
CA SER A 25 18.70 -20.34 -28.04
C SER A 25 19.55 -19.38 -27.20
N ALA A 26 18.99 -18.87 -26.11
CA ALA A 26 19.67 -17.93 -25.21
C ALA A 26 20.84 -18.54 -24.44
N PHE A 27 20.82 -19.86 -24.20
CA PHE A 27 21.89 -20.59 -23.52
C PHE A 27 22.88 -21.29 -24.46
N ASP A 28 22.80 -21.09 -25.79
CA ASP A 28 23.82 -21.63 -26.70
C ASP A 28 25.09 -20.74 -26.65
N PRO A 29 26.21 -21.24 -26.09
CA PRO A 29 27.44 -20.46 -25.95
C PRO A 29 28.03 -20.05 -27.29
N ARG A 30 27.74 -20.76 -28.39
CA ARG A 30 28.19 -20.41 -29.74
C ARG A 30 27.33 -19.30 -30.35
N ALA A 31 26.05 -19.21 -29.98
CA ALA A 31 25.19 -18.10 -30.37
C ALA A 31 25.60 -16.83 -29.62
N ALA A 32 25.83 -16.94 -28.31
CA ALA A 32 26.32 -15.83 -27.49
C ALA A 32 27.70 -15.31 -27.93
N ALA A 33 28.63 -16.21 -28.31
CA ALA A 33 29.95 -15.81 -28.79
C ALA A 33 29.90 -15.08 -30.15
N ARG A 34 29.00 -15.51 -31.06
CA ARG A 34 28.79 -14.83 -32.35
C ARG A 34 28.15 -13.47 -32.15
N ASP A 35 27.11 -13.39 -31.33
CA ASP A 35 26.45 -12.12 -30.98
C ASP A 35 27.44 -11.14 -30.31
N PHE A 36 28.34 -11.63 -29.47
CA PHE A 36 29.40 -10.82 -28.89
C PHE A 36 30.40 -10.29 -29.91
N GLN A 37 30.77 -11.11 -30.90
CA GLN A 37 31.67 -10.69 -31.99
C GLN A 37 31.00 -9.67 -32.91
N ASP A 38 29.74 -9.91 -33.27
CA ASP A 38 28.97 -9.06 -34.18
C ASP A 38 28.67 -7.69 -33.55
N ASN A 39 28.43 -7.65 -32.24
CA ASN A 39 28.13 -6.42 -31.49
C ASN A 39 29.34 -5.84 -30.74
N MET A 40 30.56 -6.32 -30.97
CA MET A 40 31.76 -5.94 -30.21
C MET A 40 32.04 -4.43 -30.27
N PHE A 41 31.80 -3.81 -31.43
CA PHE A 41 31.97 -2.37 -31.62
C PHE A 41 30.95 -1.55 -30.82
N ASP A 42 29.71 -2.04 -30.70
CA ASP A 42 28.67 -1.38 -29.92
C ASP A 42 28.93 -1.50 -28.42
N TYR A 43 29.44 -2.63 -27.96
CA TYR A 43 29.90 -2.80 -26.58
C TYR A 43 31.07 -1.87 -26.23
N LEU A 44 32.03 -1.72 -27.14
CA LEU A 44 33.14 -0.78 -26.98
C LEU A 44 32.66 0.68 -26.97
N ALA A 45 31.72 1.04 -27.84
CA ALA A 45 31.12 2.37 -27.86
C ALA A 45 30.31 2.64 -26.58
N PHE A 46 29.59 1.65 -26.06
CA PHE A 46 28.88 1.72 -24.79
C PHE A 46 29.84 1.91 -23.61
N LEU A 47 30.89 1.08 -23.51
CA LEU A 47 31.92 1.18 -22.46
C LEU A 47 32.64 2.53 -22.49
N LYS A 48 32.79 3.15 -23.66
CA LYS A 48 33.39 4.48 -23.81
C LYS A 48 32.46 5.62 -23.36
N LYS A 49 31.14 5.44 -23.48
CA LYS A 49 30.12 6.40 -23.02
C LYS A 49 29.73 6.22 -21.55
N LEU A 50 29.88 5.02 -21.02
CA LEU A 50 29.60 4.66 -19.63
C LEU A 50 30.26 5.61 -18.61
N PRO A 51 31.59 5.90 -18.69
CA PRO A 51 32.25 6.77 -17.71
C PRO A 51 31.60 8.15 -17.61
N GLU A 52 31.21 8.77 -18.73
CA GLU A 52 30.55 10.08 -18.73
C GLU A 52 29.19 10.05 -18.03
N HIS A 53 28.41 8.98 -18.21
CA HIS A 53 27.12 8.82 -17.56
C HIS A 53 27.28 8.52 -16.07
N THR A 54 28.24 7.69 -15.66
CA THR A 54 28.53 7.43 -14.25
C THR A 54 29.11 8.65 -13.53
N LEU A 55 29.98 9.43 -14.17
CA LEU A 55 30.53 10.68 -13.60
C LEU A 55 29.41 11.70 -13.34
N LYS A 56 28.48 11.86 -14.29
CA LYS A 56 27.31 12.74 -14.11
C LYS A 56 26.38 12.26 -12.99
N LEU A 57 26.22 10.96 -12.80
CA LEU A 57 25.44 10.40 -11.69
C LEU A 57 26.16 10.57 -10.35
N LEU A 58 27.48 10.38 -10.32
CA LEU A 58 28.31 10.58 -9.14
C LEU A 58 28.37 12.05 -8.72
N GLU A 59 28.50 12.99 -9.66
CA GLU A 59 28.40 14.43 -9.39
C GLU A 59 27.04 14.83 -8.82
N LYS A 60 25.95 14.25 -9.34
CA LYS A 60 24.60 14.46 -8.78
C LYS A 60 24.46 13.88 -7.38
N PHE A 61 25.11 12.74 -7.11
CA PHE A 61 25.14 12.12 -5.78
C PHE A 61 25.92 12.99 -4.79
N GLU A 62 27.11 13.45 -5.19
CA GLU A 62 28.01 14.28 -4.36
C GLU A 62 27.41 15.66 -4.05
N LYS A 63 26.66 16.24 -4.98
CA LYS A 63 25.91 17.49 -4.77
C LYS A 63 24.63 17.33 -3.94
N GLY A 64 24.26 16.11 -3.54
CA GLY A 64 23.00 15.83 -2.85
C GLY A 64 21.76 15.99 -3.75
N ASP A 65 21.96 16.17 -5.06
CA ASP A 65 20.90 16.31 -6.08
C ASP A 65 20.23 14.97 -6.43
N ILE A 66 20.72 13.86 -5.87
CA ILE A 66 19.94 12.60 -5.79
C ILE A 66 18.99 12.72 -4.59
N GLY A 67 18.13 13.73 -4.67
CA GLY A 67 16.91 13.76 -3.90
C GLY A 67 15.90 12.90 -4.63
N VAL A 68 15.36 11.88 -3.95
CA VAL A 68 14.00 11.45 -4.29
C VAL A 68 13.18 12.74 -4.29
N LYS A 69 12.57 13.12 -5.42
CA LYS A 69 11.59 14.21 -5.44
C LYS A 69 10.39 13.71 -4.64
N ILE A 70 10.51 13.72 -3.32
CA ILE A 70 9.39 13.45 -2.43
C ILE A 70 8.48 14.63 -2.62
N ASN A 71 7.38 14.39 -3.32
CA ASN A 71 6.29 15.32 -3.47
C ASN A 71 5.72 15.52 -2.05
N ILE A 72 6.02 16.67 -1.44
CA ILE A 72 5.64 16.94 -0.05
C ILE A 72 4.11 16.91 0.08
N GLU A 73 3.42 17.29 -0.98
CA GLU A 73 1.97 17.23 -1.13
C GLU A 73 1.44 15.79 -0.97
N GLU A 74 2.06 14.78 -1.58
CA GLU A 74 1.64 13.38 -1.42
C GLU A 74 1.81 12.91 0.03
N PHE A 75 2.85 13.38 0.72
CA PHE A 75 3.06 13.04 2.13
C PHE A 75 2.02 13.71 3.05
N ILE A 76 1.62 14.95 2.74
CA ILE A 76 0.56 15.66 3.45
C ILE A 76 -0.77 14.91 3.27
N GLU A 77 -1.12 14.52 2.05
CA GLU A 77 -2.36 13.76 1.77
C GLU A 77 -2.38 12.41 2.51
N VAL A 78 -1.26 11.67 2.52
CA VAL A 78 -1.16 10.41 3.27
C VAL A 78 -1.30 10.64 4.77
N LYS A 79 -0.68 11.71 5.30
CA LYS A 79 -0.82 12.06 6.72
C LYS A 79 -2.28 12.39 7.06
N GLU A 80 -2.94 13.21 6.25
CA GLU A 80 -4.35 13.57 6.45
C GLU A 80 -5.26 12.35 6.41
N GLU A 81 -4.98 11.39 5.53
CA GLU A 81 -5.68 10.10 5.49
C GLU A 81 -5.48 9.30 6.79
N ILE A 82 -4.24 9.20 7.26
CA ILE A 82 -3.90 8.46 8.48
C ILE A 82 -4.58 9.09 9.69
N ASP A 83 -4.49 10.42 9.84
CA ASP A 83 -5.11 11.16 10.95
C ASP A 83 -6.63 10.95 10.93
N ARG A 84 -7.25 11.03 9.74
CA ARG A 84 -8.69 10.81 9.57
C ARG A 84 -9.13 9.39 9.93
N GLN A 85 -8.36 8.38 9.56
CA GLN A 85 -8.64 6.99 9.94
C GLN A 85 -8.43 6.76 11.44
N ASN A 86 -7.43 7.42 12.02
CA ASN A 86 -7.12 7.31 13.43
C ASN A 86 -8.23 7.92 14.30
N ASP A 87 -8.75 9.09 13.94
CA ASP A 87 -9.86 9.74 14.63
C ASP A 87 -11.10 8.83 14.70
N VAL A 88 -11.45 8.18 13.59
CA VAL A 88 -12.57 7.23 13.54
C VAL A 88 -12.31 6.04 14.46
N ARG A 89 -11.09 5.47 14.45
CA ARG A 89 -10.73 4.31 15.29
C ARG A 89 -10.77 4.66 16.76
N ILE A 90 -10.20 5.80 17.15
CA ILE A 90 -10.19 6.26 18.55
C ILE A 90 -11.63 6.47 19.03
N LEU A 91 -12.46 7.19 18.25
CA LEU A 91 -13.84 7.46 18.63
C LEU A 91 -14.67 6.17 18.71
N ALA A 92 -14.50 5.24 17.78
CA ALA A 92 -15.16 3.93 17.82
C ALA A 92 -14.74 3.11 19.06
N GLY A 93 -13.44 3.11 19.40
CA GLY A 93 -12.91 2.45 20.58
C GLY A 93 -13.47 3.05 21.88
N LEU A 94 -13.46 4.38 22.00
CA LEU A 94 -14.06 5.08 23.14
C LEU A 94 -15.53 4.74 23.28
N THR A 95 -16.28 4.78 22.17
CA THR A 95 -17.70 4.43 22.14
C THR A 95 -17.93 3.01 22.68
N ALA A 96 -17.17 2.04 22.18
CA ALA A 96 -17.29 0.64 22.61
C ALA A 96 -16.99 0.48 24.11
N ILE A 97 -15.88 1.05 24.59
CA ILE A 97 -15.49 0.99 26.01
C ILE A 97 -16.55 1.65 26.90
N THR A 98 -17.06 2.81 26.49
CA THR A 98 -18.13 3.51 27.22
C THR A 98 -19.38 2.64 27.32
N LEU A 99 -19.84 2.04 26.22
CA LEU A 99 -21.04 1.17 26.24
C LEU A 99 -20.85 -0.06 27.11
N LEU A 100 -19.70 -0.73 27.01
CA LEU A 100 -19.38 -1.92 27.81
C LEU A 100 -19.33 -1.58 29.30
N THR A 101 -18.61 -0.52 29.66
CA THR A 101 -18.50 -0.06 31.05
C THR A 101 -19.87 0.34 31.62
N SER A 102 -20.67 1.03 30.80
CA SER A 102 -22.01 1.45 31.18
C SER A 102 -22.93 0.26 31.45
N ALA A 103 -22.86 -0.77 30.61
CA ALA A 103 -23.64 -1.99 30.79
C ALA A 103 -23.23 -2.76 32.06
N LEU A 104 -21.92 -2.85 32.35
CA LEU A 104 -21.41 -3.51 33.56
C LEU A 104 -21.87 -2.81 34.83
N VAL A 105 -21.82 -1.49 34.85
CA VAL A 105 -22.13 -0.67 36.03
C VAL A 105 -23.64 -0.46 36.22
N MET A 106 -24.47 -0.83 35.23
CA MET A 106 -25.91 -0.54 35.24
C MET A 106 -26.65 -1.14 36.45
N ASN A 107 -26.23 -2.33 36.91
CA ASN A 107 -26.85 -3.05 38.02
C ASN A 107 -26.14 -2.87 39.36
N ILE A 108 -25.07 -2.07 39.42
CA ILE A 108 -24.35 -1.80 40.67
C ILE A 108 -25.10 -0.72 41.44
N GLU A 109 -25.58 -1.05 42.63
CA GLU A 109 -26.40 -0.14 43.44
C GLU A 109 -25.61 1.04 43.99
N GLU A 110 -24.33 0.83 44.35
CA GLU A 110 -23.45 1.92 44.80
C GLU A 110 -23.06 2.87 43.67
N ALA A 111 -23.19 2.44 42.41
CA ALA A 111 -22.84 3.24 41.24
C ALA A 111 -24.00 4.14 40.78
N ARG A 112 -24.57 4.89 41.73
CA ARG A 112 -25.65 5.84 41.49
C ARG A 112 -25.22 7.23 41.93
N ILE A 113 -25.44 8.23 41.07
CA ILE A 113 -25.24 9.65 41.39
C ILE A 113 -26.61 10.33 41.34
N PHE A 114 -27.00 11.04 42.40
CA PHE A 114 -28.31 11.68 42.52
C PHE A 114 -29.51 10.75 42.26
N GLY A 115 -29.39 9.46 42.61
CA GLY A 115 -30.43 8.44 42.37
C GLY A 115 -30.47 7.88 40.95
N ILE A 116 -29.62 8.37 40.03
CA ILE A 116 -29.50 7.88 38.66
C ILE A 116 -28.31 6.92 38.58
N SER A 117 -28.53 5.73 38.00
CA SER A 117 -27.45 4.78 37.72
C SER A 117 -26.42 5.37 36.76
N LEU A 118 -25.14 5.30 37.12
CA LEU A 118 -24.02 5.68 36.27
C LEU A 118 -24.03 4.94 34.93
N GLY A 119 -24.52 3.70 34.92
CA GLY A 119 -24.71 2.95 33.68
C GLY A 119 -25.69 3.63 32.73
N ARG A 120 -26.78 4.23 33.23
CA ARG A 120 -27.73 4.98 32.38
C ARG A 120 -27.10 6.24 31.81
N ILE A 121 -26.33 6.96 32.62
CA ILE A 121 -25.61 8.16 32.18
C ILE A 121 -24.60 7.80 31.09
N GLY A 122 -23.81 6.75 31.32
CA GLY A 122 -22.84 6.28 30.35
C GLY A 122 -23.48 5.78 29.04
N LEU A 123 -24.67 5.17 29.08
CA LEU A 123 -25.44 4.83 27.87
C LEU A 123 -25.90 6.08 27.09
N LEU A 124 -26.33 7.13 27.78
CA LEU A 124 -26.68 8.40 27.12
C LEU A 124 -25.45 9.03 26.44
N ILE A 125 -24.31 9.03 27.11
CA ILE A 125 -23.03 9.48 26.53
C ILE A 125 -22.67 8.61 25.33
N GLY A 126 -22.77 7.28 25.46
CA GLY A 126 -22.52 6.34 24.37
C GLY A 126 -23.42 6.60 23.15
N PHE A 127 -24.68 6.93 23.35
CA PHE A 127 -25.59 7.30 22.26
C PHE A 127 -25.12 8.56 21.51
N VAL A 128 -24.69 9.59 22.23
CA VAL A 128 -24.10 10.80 21.61
C VAL A 128 -22.83 10.46 20.83
N LEU A 129 -21.96 9.60 21.38
CA LEU A 129 -20.74 9.16 20.71
C LEU A 129 -21.04 8.37 19.42
N ILE A 130 -22.08 7.53 19.40
CA ILE A 130 -22.52 6.83 18.18
C ILE A 130 -22.96 7.82 17.10
N ILE A 131 -23.76 8.84 17.45
CA ILE A 131 -24.19 9.86 16.50
C ILE A 131 -22.98 10.60 15.93
N TRP A 132 -22.03 10.97 16.80
CA TRP A 132 -20.81 11.64 16.36
C TRP A 132 -19.97 10.75 15.45
N LEU A 133 -19.78 9.49 15.81
CA LEU A 133 -19.06 8.51 14.99
C LEU A 133 -19.71 8.34 13.62
N PHE A 134 -21.03 8.25 13.57
CA PHE A 134 -21.77 8.14 12.31
C PHE A 134 -21.55 9.37 11.42
N ASN A 135 -21.61 10.57 11.99
CA ASN A 135 -21.34 11.81 11.27
C ASN A 135 -19.89 11.90 10.77
N LEU A 136 -18.93 11.46 11.60
CA LEU A 136 -17.51 11.45 11.26
C LEU A 136 -17.25 10.49 10.08
N VAL A 137 -17.77 9.25 10.16
CA VAL A 137 -17.63 8.26 9.07
C VAL A 137 -18.31 8.73 7.80
N ARG A 138 -19.46 9.42 7.89
CA ARG A 138 -20.16 9.97 6.72
C ARG A 138 -19.36 11.07 6.03
N LYS A 139 -18.69 11.94 6.79
CA LYS A 139 -17.84 13.01 6.24
C LYS A 139 -16.58 12.46 5.56
N ASN A 140 -16.18 11.24 5.93
CA ASN A 140 -14.97 10.59 5.44
C ASN A 140 -15.20 9.70 4.20
N LYS A 141 -16.44 9.61 3.70
CA LYS A 141 -16.79 9.03 2.38
C LYS A 141 -16.88 10.13 1.34
#